data_AF-A0A9D7P5E2-F1
#
_entry.id   AF-A0A9D7P5E2-F1
#
_cell.length_a   1.000
_cell.length_b   1.000
_cell.length_c   1.000
_cell.angle_alpha   90.00
_cell.angle_beta   90.00
_cell.angle_gamma   90.00
#
_symmetry.space_group_name_H-M   'P 1'
#
loop_
_entity.id
_entity.type
_entity.pdbx_description
1 polymer ?
#
loop_
_entity_poly.entity_id
_entity_poly.type
_entity_poly.pdbx_seq_one_letter_code
_entity_poly.pdbx_strand_id
1 'polypeptide(L)'
;MIEFYAAVSRKDFNGFSGEGWHPEQAVSRAQALKMFTIWAAYAAFEEKFKGSIEPGKFADLTVLSADIMKIPEKQILTTRCLNTIIGGEIVYQIQ
;
A
#
# COMPACT_ATOMS: atom_id res chain seq x y z
N MET A 1 -4.44 -5.09 -1.33
CA MET A 1 -5.21 -3.93 -0.82
C MET A 1 -5.84 -4.17 0.55
N ILE A 2 -6.05 -5.44 0.89
CA ILE A 2 -6.53 -5.90 2.19
C ILE A 2 -5.65 -5.38 3.33
N GLU A 3 -4.34 -5.46 3.16
CA GLU A 3 -3.32 -5.15 4.16
C GLU A 3 -3.30 -3.64 4.47
N PHE A 4 -3.36 -2.81 3.42
CA PHE A 4 -3.46 -1.36 3.59
C PHE A 4 -4.74 -0.97 4.32
N TYR A 5 -5.89 -1.54 3.92
CA TYR A 5 -7.17 -1.30 4.60
C TYR A 5 -7.13 -1.72 6.08
N ALA A 6 -6.63 -2.92 6.38
CA ALA A 6 -6.52 -3.42 7.75
C ALA A 6 -5.61 -2.54 8.62
N ALA A 7 -4.48 -2.07 8.08
CA ALA A 7 -3.55 -1.21 8.79
C ALA A 7 -4.17 0.15 9.17
N VAL A 8 -4.94 0.76 8.26
CA VAL A 8 -5.50 2.11 8.48
C VAL A 8 -6.86 2.12 9.17
N SER A 9 -7.54 0.97 9.22
CA SER A 9 -8.92 0.89 9.75
C SER A 9 -9.08 -0.04 10.95
N ARG A 10 -8.17 -1.02 11.13
CA ARG A 10 -8.28 -2.09 12.14
C ARG A 10 -9.67 -2.77 12.13
N LYS A 11 -10.15 -3.08 10.92
CA LYS A 11 -11.45 -3.71 10.64
C LYS A 11 -11.31 -4.93 9.75
N ASP A 12 -12.31 -5.82 9.80
CA ASP A 12 -12.51 -6.88 8.81
C ASP A 12 -13.09 -6.34 7.48
N PHE A 13 -13.32 -7.24 6.51
CA PHE A 13 -13.88 -6.89 5.20
C PHE A 13 -15.29 -6.31 5.24
N ASN A 14 -16.05 -6.58 6.29
CA ASN A 14 -17.40 -6.05 6.48
C ASN A 14 -17.40 -4.72 7.26
N GLY A 15 -16.25 -4.28 7.75
CA GLY A 15 -16.09 -3.08 8.57
C GLY A 15 -16.26 -3.32 10.07
N PHE A 16 -16.30 -4.57 10.53
CA PHE A 16 -16.37 -4.91 11.95
C PHE A 16 -15.03 -4.65 12.64
N SER A 17 -15.09 -4.00 13.80
CA SER A 17 -13.97 -3.83 14.74
C SER A 17 -14.56 -3.87 16.15
N GLY A 18 -14.23 -4.92 16.91
CA GLY A 18 -14.78 -5.18 18.22
C GLY A 18 -13.72 -5.19 19.32
N GLU A 19 -14.07 -5.78 20.46
CA GLU A 19 -13.12 -6.01 21.55
C GLU A 19 -11.91 -6.82 21.06
N GLY A 20 -10.69 -6.39 21.45
CA GLY A 20 -9.42 -6.99 21.02
C GLY A 20 -8.91 -6.57 19.63
N TRP A 21 -9.65 -5.77 18.87
CA TRP A 21 -9.19 -5.28 17.55
C TRP A 21 -8.29 -4.05 17.64
N HIS A 22 -8.21 -3.39 18.80
CA HIS A 22 -7.33 -2.25 19.06
C HIS A 22 -7.39 -1.18 17.95
N PRO A 23 -8.56 -0.55 17.70
CA PRO A 23 -8.69 0.52 16.70
C PRO A 23 -7.77 1.71 16.95
N GLU A 24 -7.38 1.94 18.21
CA GLU A 24 -6.39 2.94 18.61
C GLU A 24 -4.98 2.68 18.06
N GLN A 25 -4.69 1.46 17.61
CA GLN A 25 -3.43 1.10 16.96
C GLN A 25 -3.48 1.26 15.43
N ALA A 26 -4.60 1.77 14.87
CA ALA A 26 -4.66 2.11 13.46
C ALA A 26 -3.59 3.14 13.10
N VAL A 27 -2.89 2.90 12.00
CA VAL A 27 -1.85 3.83 11.53
C VAL A 27 -2.42 4.79 10.51
N SER A 28 -1.80 5.96 10.38
CA SER A 28 -2.15 6.88 9.29
C SER A 28 -1.87 6.25 7.92
N ARG A 29 -2.56 6.71 6.89
CA ARG A 29 -2.31 6.28 5.50
C ARG A 29 -0.86 6.47 5.07
N ALA A 30 -0.21 7.54 5.54
CA ALA A 30 1.20 7.80 5.25
C ALA A 30 2.13 6.77 5.92
N GLN A 31 1.84 6.39 7.17
CA GLN A 31 2.56 5.30 7.84
C GLN A 31 2.34 3.96 7.13
N ALA A 32 1.09 3.61 6.82
CA ALA A 32 0.78 2.39 6.06
C ALA A 32 1.52 2.35 4.72
N LEU A 33 1.50 3.44 3.95
CA LEU A 33 2.24 3.52 2.69
C LEU A 33 3.73 3.25 2.88
N LYS A 34 4.36 3.86 3.90
CA LYS A 34 5.77 3.62 4.23
C LYS A 34 6.05 2.19 4.64
N MET A 35 5.17 1.56 5.43
CA MET A 35 5.29 0.15 5.84
C MET A 35 5.42 -0.79 4.64
N PHE A 36 4.66 -0.55 3.57
CA PHE A 36 4.69 -1.38 2.37
C PHE A 36 5.68 -0.91 1.29
N THR A 37 6.46 0.14 1.56
CA THR A 37 7.41 0.71 0.59
C THR A 37 8.77 0.92 1.23
N ILE A 38 9.09 2.13 1.67
CA ILE A 38 10.44 2.50 2.09
C ILE A 38 10.89 1.82 3.39
N TRP A 39 9.98 1.53 4.33
CA TRP A 39 10.36 0.84 5.57
C TRP A 39 10.66 -0.64 5.34
N ALA A 40 9.93 -1.30 4.43
CA ALA A 40 10.26 -2.67 4.02
C ALA A 40 11.62 -2.71 3.28
N ALA A 41 11.87 -1.76 2.38
CA ALA A 41 13.16 -1.65 1.69
C ALA A 41 14.31 -1.41 2.69
N TYR A 42 14.12 -0.51 3.67
CA TYR A 42 15.10 -0.26 4.72
C TYR A 42 15.39 -1.51 5.58
N ALA A 43 14.35 -2.25 5.97
CA ALA A 43 14.51 -3.49 6.74
C ALA A 43 15.31 -4.56 5.97
N ALA A 44 15.29 -4.51 4.64
CA ALA A 44 16.07 -5.38 3.77
C ALA A 44 17.46 -4.82 3.40
N PHE A 45 17.82 -3.61 3.85
CA PHE A 45 19.02 -2.86 3.44
C PHE A 45 19.04 -2.49 1.94
N GLU A 46 17.85 -2.25 1.37
CA GLU A 46 17.61 -2.03 -0.05
C GLU A 46 17.07 -0.63 -0.37
N GLU A 47 17.00 0.24 0.63
CA GLU A 47 16.42 1.59 0.53
C GLU A 47 17.16 2.48 -0.47
N LYS A 48 18.42 2.18 -0.79
CA LYS A 48 19.22 2.93 -1.77
C LYS A 48 18.75 2.69 -3.21
N PHE A 49 18.09 1.57 -3.48
CA PHE A 49 17.73 1.14 -4.84
C PHE A 49 16.23 0.91 -5.04
N LYS A 50 15.42 0.79 -3.98
CA LYS A 50 13.94 0.70 -4.09
C LYS A 50 13.20 1.26 -2.87
N GLY A 51 11.87 1.18 -2.92
CA GLY A 51 10.98 1.59 -1.82
C GLY A 51 10.47 3.04 -1.89
N SER A 52 10.89 3.83 -2.89
CA SER A 52 10.36 5.18 -3.16
C SER A 52 10.54 5.54 -4.64
N ILE A 53 9.79 6.54 -5.08
CA ILE A 53 9.88 7.08 -6.45
C ILE A 53 10.86 8.25 -6.44
N GLU A 54 12.13 7.96 -6.70
CA GLU A 54 13.23 8.93 -6.69
C GLU A 54 14.23 8.61 -7.82
N PRO A 55 14.88 9.61 -8.45
CA PRO A 55 15.91 9.35 -9.45
C PRO A 55 17.04 8.45 -8.91
N GLY A 56 17.45 7.48 -9.73
CA GLY A 56 18.52 6.52 -9.39
C GLY A 56 18.04 5.20 -8.75
N LYS A 57 16.75 5.07 -8.42
CA LYS A 57 16.14 3.80 -7.96
C LYS A 57 15.55 3.00 -9.11
N PHE A 58 15.31 1.70 -8.87
CA PHE A 58 14.58 0.86 -9.82
C PHE A 58 13.19 1.42 -10.10
N ALA A 59 12.78 1.37 -11.37
CA ALA A 59 11.44 1.76 -11.80
C ALA A 59 10.42 0.64 -11.49
N ASP A 60 10.34 0.27 -10.21
CA ASP A 60 9.39 -0.70 -9.67
C ASP A 60 8.16 0.06 -9.16
N LEU A 61 7.05 -0.01 -9.90
CA LEU A 61 5.87 0.82 -9.66
C LEU A 61 4.60 -0.02 -9.69
N THR A 62 3.62 0.37 -8.87
CA THR A 62 2.26 -0.16 -8.91
C THR A 62 1.31 1.00 -9.19
N VAL A 63 0.51 0.86 -10.25
CA VAL A 63 -0.55 1.81 -10.58
C VAL A 63 -1.86 1.29 -10.01
N LEU A 64 -2.54 2.11 -9.20
CA LEU A 64 -3.80 1.75 -8.56
C LEU A 64 -4.98 2.47 -9.24
N SER A 65 -6.15 1.83 -9.25
CA SER A 65 -7.36 2.39 -9.85
C SER A 65 -7.96 3.57 -9.07
N ALA A 66 -7.44 3.87 -7.88
CA ALA A 66 -7.90 4.94 -7.02
C ALA A 66 -6.76 5.47 -6.13
N ASP A 67 -6.88 6.73 -5.72
CA ASP A 67 -5.98 7.34 -4.74
C ASP A 67 -6.34 6.87 -3.32
N ILE A 68 -5.69 5.79 -2.89
CA ILE A 68 -5.89 5.18 -1.56
C ILE A 68 -5.53 6.12 -0.41
N MET A 69 -4.85 7.24 -0.69
CA MET A 69 -4.55 8.27 0.29
C MET A 69 -5.75 9.17 0.57
N LYS A 70 -6.75 9.23 -0.33
CA LYS A 70 -7.87 10.17 -0.25
C LYS A 70 -9.27 9.54 -0.23
N ILE A 71 -9.50 8.43 -0.93
CA ILE A 71 -10.83 7.80 -1.00
C ILE A 71 -11.39 7.40 0.37
N PRO A 72 -12.71 7.23 0.55
CA PRO A 72 -13.29 6.68 1.78
C PRO A 72 -12.69 5.30 2.14
N GLU A 73 -12.51 5.02 3.43
CA GLU A 73 -11.86 3.78 3.90
C GLU A 73 -12.46 2.50 3.31
N LYS A 74 -13.80 2.40 3.22
CA LYS A 74 -14.49 1.23 2.69
C LYS A 74 -14.21 0.98 1.20
N GLN A 75 -13.86 2.03 0.45
CA GLN A 75 -13.57 1.92 -0.98
C GLN A 75 -12.15 1.41 -1.25
N ILE A 76 -11.25 1.43 -0.25
CA ILE A 76 -9.88 0.90 -0.38
C ILE A 76 -9.90 -0.57 -0.83
N LEU A 77 -10.82 -1.38 -0.30
CA LEU A 77 -10.95 -2.80 -0.64
C LEU A 77 -11.36 -3.03 -2.11
N THR A 78 -11.97 -2.04 -2.75
CA THR A 78 -12.38 -2.11 -4.17
C THR A 78 -11.30 -1.61 -5.13
N THR A 79 -10.19 -1.10 -4.59
CA THR A 79 -9.08 -0.59 -5.41
C THR A 79 -8.38 -1.76 -6.10
N ARG A 80 -8.18 -1.64 -7.42
CA ARG A 80 -7.52 -2.65 -8.24
C ARG A 80 -6.11 -2.19 -8.61
N CYS A 81 -5.18 -3.13 -8.71
CA CYS A 81 -3.92 -2.90 -9.39
C CYS A 81 -4.19 -2.84 -10.90
N LEU A 82 -3.90 -1.71 -11.53
CA LEU A 82 -4.03 -1.52 -12.97
C LEU A 82 -2.78 -2.00 -13.70
N ASN A 83 -1.61 -1.69 -13.15
CA ASN A 83 -0.32 -2.06 -13.73
C ASN A 83 0.69 -2.39 -12.63
N THR A 84 1.53 -3.39 -12.90
CA THR A 84 2.78 -3.62 -12.17
C THR A 84 3.92 -3.43 -13.14
N ILE A 85 4.86 -2.56 -12.77
CA ILE A 85 6.05 -2.23 -13.54
C ILE A 85 7.24 -2.69 -12.70
N ILE A 86 8.16 -3.43 -13.32
CA ILE A 86 9.40 -3.90 -12.67
C ILE A 86 10.57 -3.52 -13.57
N GLY A 87 11.54 -2.79 -13.03
CA GLY A 87 12.71 -2.33 -13.78
C GLY A 87 12.37 -1.44 -14.99
N GLY A 88 11.19 -0.83 -15.02
CA GLY A 88 10.70 -0.02 -16.15
C GLY A 88 9.82 -0.76 -17.15
N GLU A 89 9.69 -2.09 -17.04
CA GLU A 89 8.86 -2.91 -17.92
C GLU A 89 7.50 -3.23 -17.28
N ILE A 90 6.42 -3.10 -18.05
CA ILE A 90 5.07 -3.49 -17.61
C ILE A 90 4.99 -5.02 -17.62
N VAL A 91 5.03 -5.64 -16.43
CA VAL A 91 4.94 -7.10 -16.27
C VAL A 91 3.52 -7.58 -16.00
N TYR A 92 2.63 -6.67 -15.60
CA TYR A 92 1.21 -6.93 -15.42
C TYR A 92 0.40 -5.72 -15.85
N GLN A 93 -0.70 -5.97 -16.53
CA GLN A 93 -1.71 -4.98 -16.86
C GLN A 93 -3.09 -5.65 -16.79
N ILE A 94 -4.01 -5.00 -16.07
CA ILE A 94 -5.40 -5.46 -16.04
C ILE A 94 -6.04 -5.28 -17.42
N GLN A 95 -6.75 -6.32 -17.89
CA GLN A 95 -7.50 -6.30 -19.15
C GLN A 95 -8.87 -5.66 -18.97
#